data_AF-Q5PQL1-F1
#
_entry.id   AF-Q5PQL1-F1
#
_cell.length_a   1.000
_cell.length_b   1.000
_cell.length_c   1.000
_cell.angle_alpha   90.00
_cell.angle_beta   90.00
_cell.angle_gamma   90.00
#
_symmetry.space_group_name_H-M   'P 1'
#
loop_
_entity.id
_entity.type
_entity.pdbx_description
1 polymer ?
#
loop_
_entity_poly.entity_id
_entity_poly.type
_entity_poly.pdbx_seq_one_letter_code
_entity_poly.pdbx_strand_id
1 'polypeptide(L)'
;MPASSPGNMGGSVREPALSVTLWLSWGAVLGAVTCAVALLIQQAELQSLRREVSRLQRSGGASQKRGEPPWQSLWEQSPDVLGAWKDGAKSRRRRAVLTQKHKKKQSVLHLVPINITSKDSDMTEVMWQPALRRGRGLEAQGDTVRVRDTGIYLLYSQVLFHDVTFTMGQVVSREGQGRRETLFRCIKSMPSDPDRAYNSCYSAGVFHLHQGDIITVKIPRANAKLSLSPHGTFLGFVKL
;
A
#
# COMPACT_ATOMS: atom_id res chain seq x y z
N MET A 1 64.45 -66.71 34.56
CA MET A 1 64.49 -67.32 33.21
C MET A 1 63.99 -68.75 33.35
N PRO A 2 63.19 -69.34 32.45
CA PRO A 2 62.57 -68.86 31.18
C PRO A 2 61.01 -69.01 31.26
N ALA A 3 60.14 -68.87 30.26
CA ALA A 3 60.06 -68.21 28.95
C ALA A 3 58.55 -68.18 28.55
N SER A 4 58.28 -67.44 27.48
CA SER A 4 57.04 -66.90 26.90
C SER A 4 56.17 -67.79 26.00
N SER A 5 54.86 -67.42 25.92
CA SER A 5 53.88 -67.49 24.79
C SER A 5 53.44 -68.85 24.22
N PRO A 6 52.31 -68.96 23.45
CA PRO A 6 51.34 -67.95 22.92
C PRO A 6 49.87 -68.26 23.37
N GLY A 7 48.76 -67.59 23.01
CA GLY A 7 48.42 -66.51 22.10
C GLY A 7 46.89 -66.51 21.85
N ASN A 8 46.27 -65.36 22.12
CA ASN A 8 45.17 -64.65 21.43
C ASN A 8 43.90 -65.34 20.86
N MET A 9 42.73 -64.82 21.27
CA MET A 9 41.61 -64.21 20.49
C MET A 9 40.30 -64.42 21.28
N GLY A 10 39.51 -63.41 21.65
CA GLY A 10 39.18 -62.18 20.95
C GLY A 10 37.74 -62.31 20.43
N GLY A 11 36.77 -61.73 21.15
CA GLY A 11 35.38 -61.71 20.70
C GLY A 11 34.38 -61.19 21.74
N SER A 12 34.30 -59.86 21.90
CA SER A 12 33.07 -59.20 22.34
C SER A 12 32.70 -58.17 21.28
N VAL A 13 31.78 -58.56 20.40
CA VAL A 13 31.12 -57.69 19.43
C VAL A 13 29.72 -57.43 19.98
N ARG A 14 29.52 -56.26 20.63
CA ARG A 14 28.24 -55.58 20.95
C ARG A 14 28.60 -54.15 21.41
N GLU A 15 28.03 -53.02 20.99
CA GLU A 15 26.90 -52.65 20.12
C GLU A 15 27.03 -51.15 19.76
N PRO A 16 27.25 -50.75 18.48
CA PRO A 16 27.15 -49.34 18.07
C PRO A 16 25.70 -48.84 17.92
N ALA A 17 24.71 -49.74 17.95
CA ALA A 17 23.30 -49.42 17.71
C ALA A 17 22.61 -48.69 18.88
N LEU A 18 23.04 -48.92 20.13
CA LEU A 18 22.45 -48.28 21.32
C LEU A 18 22.85 -46.81 21.46
N SER A 19 24.04 -46.44 20.98
CA SER A 19 24.49 -45.04 20.99
C SER A 19 23.71 -44.23 19.95
N VAL A 20 23.59 -44.72 18.72
CA VAL A 20 22.91 -44.00 17.62
C VAL A 20 21.41 -43.80 17.89
N THR A 21 20.74 -44.76 18.51
CA THR A 21 19.32 -44.64 18.89
C THR A 21 19.09 -43.59 19.99
N LEU A 22 20.02 -43.45 20.93
CA LEU A 22 19.99 -42.40 21.96
C LEU A 22 20.13 -41.00 21.35
N TRP A 23 21.07 -40.81 20.41
CA TRP A 23 21.26 -39.53 19.71
C TRP A 23 20.06 -39.12 18.85
N LEU A 24 19.46 -40.08 18.13
CA LEU A 24 18.27 -39.82 17.31
C LEU A 24 17.04 -39.49 18.17
N SER A 25 16.89 -40.11 19.35
CA SER A 25 15.78 -39.79 20.26
C SER A 25 15.85 -38.36 20.79
N TRP A 26 17.06 -37.87 21.11
CA TRP A 26 17.25 -36.54 21.67
C TRP A 26 16.97 -35.46 20.63
N GLY A 27 17.38 -35.70 19.37
CA GLY A 27 17.07 -34.82 18.25
C GLY A 27 15.56 -34.69 17.98
N ALA A 28 14.81 -35.79 18.07
CA ALA A 28 13.36 -35.78 17.93
C ALA A 28 12.66 -35.00 19.05
N VAL A 29 13.11 -35.16 20.30
CA VAL A 29 12.58 -34.43 21.46
C VAL A 29 12.87 -32.93 21.35
N LEU A 30 14.09 -32.53 20.98
CA LEU A 30 14.44 -31.13 20.74
C LEU A 30 13.63 -30.50 19.59
N GLY A 31 13.40 -31.25 18.52
CA GLY A 31 12.52 -30.82 17.43
C GLY A 31 11.07 -30.62 17.88
N ALA A 32 10.54 -31.55 18.67
CA ALA A 32 9.18 -31.44 19.22
C ALA A 32 9.03 -30.25 20.18
N VAL A 33 10.03 -30.00 21.03
CA VAL A 33 10.03 -28.87 21.97
C VAL A 33 10.11 -27.53 21.24
N THR A 34 10.99 -27.40 20.24
CA THR A 34 11.07 -26.16 19.44
C THR A 34 9.78 -25.89 18.67
N CYS A 35 9.15 -26.93 18.12
CA CYS A 35 7.85 -26.83 17.46
C CYS A 35 6.74 -26.42 18.44
N ALA A 36 6.69 -26.99 19.63
CA ALA A 36 5.73 -26.62 20.68
C ALA A 36 5.90 -25.16 21.13
N VAL A 37 7.14 -24.69 21.30
CA VAL A 37 7.41 -23.28 21.64
C VAL A 37 6.97 -22.34 20.52
N ALA A 38 7.25 -22.68 19.26
CA ALA A 38 6.79 -21.90 18.12
C ALA A 38 5.24 -21.82 18.05
N LEU A 39 4.56 -22.94 18.28
CA LEU A 39 3.09 -22.98 18.33
C LEU A 39 2.53 -22.12 19.48
N LEU A 40 3.17 -22.13 20.66
CA LEU A 40 2.76 -21.28 21.78
C LEU A 40 2.92 -19.79 21.48
N ILE A 41 4.02 -19.40 20.82
CA ILE A 41 4.25 -18.01 20.39
C ILE A 41 3.18 -17.59 19.38
N GLN A 42 2.89 -18.43 18.38
CA GLN A 42 1.84 -18.16 17.40
C GLN A 42 0.45 -18.09 18.04
N GLN A 43 0.18 -18.93 19.03
CA GLN A 43 -1.10 -18.93 19.75
C GLN A 43 -1.28 -17.65 20.59
N ALA A 44 -0.20 -17.10 21.15
CA ALA A 44 -0.23 -15.85 21.90
C ALA A 44 -0.51 -14.63 20.98
N GLU A 45 0.13 -14.57 19.81
CA GLU A 45 -0.15 -13.52 18.82
C GLU A 45 -1.58 -13.56 18.31
N LEU A 46 -2.10 -14.76 18.02
CA LEU A 46 -3.50 -14.95 17.61
C LEU A 46 -4.48 -14.49 18.70
N GLN A 47 -4.18 -14.74 19.98
CA GLN A 47 -5.01 -14.23 21.07
C GLN A 47 -4.94 -12.71 21.19
N SER A 48 -3.76 -12.11 21.02
CA SER A 48 -3.59 -10.66 21.03
C SER A 48 -4.39 -10.00 19.90
N LEU A 49 -4.24 -10.51 18.68
CA LEU A 49 -4.97 -10.03 17.49
C LEU A 49 -6.48 -10.21 17.65
N ARG A 50 -6.95 -11.33 18.21
CA ARG A 50 -8.39 -11.51 18.50
C ARG A 50 -8.90 -10.49 19.52
N ARG A 51 -8.11 -10.15 20.56
CA ARG A 51 -8.47 -9.10 21.52
C ARG A 51 -8.49 -7.73 20.87
N GLU A 52 -7.52 -7.43 20.00
CA GLU A 52 -7.45 -6.19 19.22
C GLU A 52 -8.68 -6.04 18.31
N VAL A 53 -9.03 -7.10 17.56
CA VAL A 53 -10.23 -7.13 16.70
C VAL A 53 -11.50 -7.00 17.53
N SER A 54 -11.60 -7.67 18.68
CA SER A 54 -12.75 -7.54 19.58
C SER A 54 -12.89 -6.10 20.12
N ARG A 55 -11.78 -5.45 20.44
CA ARG A 55 -11.73 -4.06 20.91
C ARG A 55 -12.11 -3.10 19.78
N LEU A 56 -11.63 -3.33 18.57
CA LEU A 56 -11.97 -2.55 17.38
C LEU A 56 -13.43 -2.77 16.95
N GLN A 57 -13.98 -3.97 17.09
CA GLN A 57 -15.40 -4.25 16.85
C GLN A 57 -16.30 -3.60 17.92
N ARG A 58 -15.89 -3.58 19.20
CA ARG A 58 -16.62 -2.82 20.24
C ARG A 58 -16.52 -1.30 20.01
N SER A 59 -15.37 -0.82 19.55
CA SER A 59 -15.14 0.59 19.19
C SER A 59 -15.93 1.00 17.94
N GLY A 60 -16.00 0.12 16.93
CA GLY A 60 -16.71 0.34 15.66
C GLY A 60 -18.21 0.01 15.71
N GLY A 61 -18.66 -0.77 16.69
CA GLY A 61 -20.06 -1.18 16.86
C GLY A 61 -20.97 -0.12 17.50
N ALA A 62 -20.43 0.99 18.02
CA ALA A 62 -21.21 2.08 18.58
C ALA A 62 -21.76 3.07 17.53
N SER A 63 -21.52 2.82 16.23
CA SER A 63 -21.92 3.76 15.17
C SER A 63 -22.82 3.13 14.11
N GLN A 64 -23.90 2.45 14.50
CA GLN A 64 -25.05 2.29 13.59
C GLN A 64 -26.37 1.95 14.29
N LYS A 65 -27.15 2.97 14.67
CA LYS A 65 -28.63 3.03 14.48
C LYS A 65 -29.21 4.43 14.80
N ARG A 66 -29.53 5.12 13.69
CA ARG A 66 -30.41 6.28 13.41
C ARG A 66 -31.27 6.88 14.56
N GLY A 67 -31.17 8.21 14.73
CA GLY A 67 -32.12 9.12 15.38
C GLY A 67 -31.57 10.56 15.43
N GLU A 68 -32.39 11.56 15.15
CA GLU A 68 -32.12 13.01 15.01
C GLU A 68 -31.32 13.68 16.15
N PRO A 69 -30.72 14.88 15.93
CA PRO A 69 -29.79 15.48 16.90
C PRO A 69 -30.50 16.22 18.05
N PRO A 70 -30.27 15.86 19.33
CA PRO A 70 -30.73 16.63 20.48
C PRO A 70 -29.59 17.48 21.04
N TRP A 71 -29.24 18.57 20.34
CA TRP A 71 -28.36 19.60 20.89
C TRP A 71 -29.20 20.79 21.35
N GLN A 72 -29.91 20.69 22.47
CA GLN A 72 -30.59 21.87 23.03
C GLN A 72 -30.77 21.94 24.55
N SER A 73 -30.43 20.91 25.35
CA SER A 73 -30.73 20.93 26.80
C SER A 73 -29.54 21.11 27.75
N LEU A 74 -28.38 21.55 27.28
CA LEU A 74 -27.19 21.73 28.15
C LEU A 74 -26.63 23.16 28.14
N TRP A 75 -27.50 24.18 28.09
CA TRP A 75 -27.07 25.59 28.08
C TRP A 75 -27.52 26.41 29.28
N GLU A 76 -28.18 25.80 30.26
CA GLU A 76 -28.59 26.50 31.48
C GLU A 76 -28.03 25.80 32.70
N GLN A 77 -26.80 26.18 33.07
CA GLN A 77 -26.42 26.51 34.45
C GLN A 77 -24.90 26.72 34.60
N SER A 78 -24.54 27.90 35.10
CA SER A 78 -23.35 28.25 35.89
C SER A 78 -22.49 29.39 35.31
N PRO A 79 -22.47 30.57 35.96
CA PRO A 79 -21.68 31.74 35.53
C PRO A 79 -20.15 31.58 35.57
N ASP A 80 -19.62 30.62 36.34
CA ASP A 80 -18.17 30.49 36.58
C ASP A 80 -17.38 29.90 35.41
N VAL A 81 -18.05 29.23 34.46
CA VAL A 81 -17.39 28.64 33.28
C VAL A 81 -17.04 29.70 32.23
N LEU A 82 -17.78 30.81 32.20
CA LEU A 82 -17.63 31.86 31.17
C LEU A 82 -16.34 32.67 31.34
N GLY A 83 -15.87 32.88 32.58
CA GLY A 83 -14.63 33.60 32.89
C GLY A 83 -13.39 32.81 32.44
N ALA A 84 -13.32 31.53 32.79
CA ALA A 84 -12.22 30.64 32.41
C ALA A 84 -12.15 30.42 30.88
N TRP A 85 -13.29 30.43 30.19
CA TRP A 85 -13.35 30.36 28.72
C TRP A 85 -12.82 31.61 28.04
N LYS A 86 -13.09 32.82 28.56
CA LYS A 86 -12.59 34.07 27.96
C LYS A 86 -11.07 34.19 28.07
N ASP A 87 -10.48 33.80 29.19
CA ASP A 87 -9.04 33.87 29.39
C ASP A 87 -8.29 32.75 28.67
N GLY A 88 -8.89 31.55 28.64
CA GLY A 88 -8.44 30.44 27.80
C GLY A 88 -8.55 30.74 26.31
N ALA A 89 -9.59 31.46 25.88
CA ALA A 89 -9.77 31.88 24.49
C ALA A 89 -8.77 32.99 24.10
N LYS A 90 -8.49 33.97 24.97
CA LYS A 90 -7.45 34.98 24.74
C LYS A 90 -6.05 34.37 24.66
N SER A 91 -5.76 33.39 25.53
CA SER A 91 -4.49 32.63 25.52
C SER A 91 -4.35 31.76 24.26
N ARG A 92 -5.43 31.08 23.85
CA ARG A 92 -5.48 30.34 22.58
C ARG A 92 -5.37 31.25 21.36
N ARG A 93 -5.96 32.46 21.40
CA ARG A 93 -5.84 33.47 20.32
C ARG A 93 -4.40 33.96 20.19
N ARG A 94 -3.69 34.20 21.30
CA ARG A 94 -2.26 34.56 21.29
C ARG A 94 -1.36 33.44 20.77
N ARG A 95 -1.67 32.16 21.06
CA ARG A 95 -0.95 31.00 20.47
C ARG A 95 -1.29 30.73 19.01
N ALA A 96 -2.53 31.02 18.58
CA ALA A 96 -2.96 30.89 17.18
C ALA A 96 -2.32 31.96 16.28
N VAL A 97 -2.07 33.17 16.80
CA VAL A 97 -1.39 34.24 16.06
C VAL A 97 0.10 33.93 15.81
N LEU A 98 0.77 33.22 16.73
CA LEU A 98 2.16 32.79 16.54
C LEU A 98 2.32 31.50 15.69
N THR A 99 1.23 30.82 15.35
CA THR A 99 1.26 29.58 14.56
C THR A 99 0.42 29.68 13.28
N GLN A 100 0.37 30.85 12.66
CA GLN A 100 0.33 30.90 11.19
C GLN A 100 1.70 30.42 10.64
N LYS A 101 2.11 29.19 10.97
CA LYS A 101 2.98 28.44 10.06
C LYS A 101 2.19 28.41 8.77
N HIS A 102 2.67 29.07 7.73
CA HIS A 102 2.17 28.92 6.37
C HIS A 102 1.92 27.43 6.14
N LYS A 103 0.66 26.96 6.20
CA LYS A 103 0.33 25.60 5.81
C LYS A 103 0.70 25.56 4.33
N LYS A 104 1.91 25.07 4.02
CA LYS A 104 2.39 24.98 2.65
C LYS A 104 1.30 24.25 1.88
N LYS A 105 0.68 24.98 0.96
CA LYS A 105 -0.40 24.47 0.14
C LYS A 105 0.16 23.25 -0.60
N GLN A 106 -0.38 22.05 -0.36
CA GLN A 106 0.07 20.83 -1.03
C GLN A 106 -0.01 21.02 -2.55
N SER A 107 1.03 20.56 -3.26
CA SER A 107 1.05 20.58 -4.72
C SER A 107 0.15 19.45 -5.22
N VAL A 108 -0.81 19.77 -6.07
CA VAL A 108 -1.80 18.82 -6.60
C VAL A 108 -1.87 18.97 -8.11
N LEU A 109 -1.92 17.86 -8.82
CA LEU A 109 -2.18 17.82 -10.25
C LEU A 109 -3.18 16.71 -10.53
N HIS A 110 -4.30 17.03 -11.17
CA HIS A 110 -5.27 16.06 -11.68
C HIS A 110 -5.38 16.24 -13.18
N LEU A 111 -5.27 15.14 -13.90
CA LEU A 111 -5.17 15.06 -15.35
C LEU A 111 -6.29 14.20 -15.90
N VAL A 112 -6.82 14.63 -17.04
CA VAL A 112 -7.84 13.92 -17.81
C VAL A 112 -7.35 13.72 -19.24
N PRO A 113 -7.82 12.69 -19.96
CA PRO A 113 -7.36 12.38 -21.30
C PRO A 113 -7.85 13.42 -22.31
N ILE A 114 -7.02 13.71 -23.32
CA ILE A 114 -7.38 14.49 -24.52
C ILE A 114 -7.58 13.55 -25.71
N ASN A 115 -6.61 12.67 -25.92
CA ASN A 115 -6.61 11.68 -26.98
C ASN A 115 -5.76 10.47 -26.55
N ILE A 116 -5.74 9.46 -27.42
CA ILE A 116 -4.90 8.27 -27.28
C ILE A 116 -4.04 8.11 -28.53
N THR A 117 -2.82 7.65 -28.34
CA THR A 117 -1.91 7.32 -29.43
C THR A 117 -1.43 5.89 -29.27
N SER A 118 -1.64 5.06 -30.29
CA SER A 118 -0.96 3.78 -30.42
C SER A 118 0.19 3.97 -31.39
N LYS A 119 1.42 3.76 -30.94
CA LYS A 119 2.57 3.62 -31.86
C LYS A 119 2.59 2.17 -32.37
N ASP A 120 3.41 1.84 -33.36
CA ASP A 120 3.64 0.44 -33.84
C ASP A 120 4.27 -0.51 -32.79
N SER A 121 4.40 -0.06 -31.54
CA SER A 121 4.72 -0.90 -30.39
C SER A 121 3.39 -1.33 -29.76
N ASP A 122 3.29 -2.52 -29.19
CA ASP A 122 2.10 -3.08 -28.54
C ASP A 122 1.61 -2.28 -27.30
N MET A 123 1.47 -0.97 -27.42
CA MET A 123 1.36 0.02 -26.38
C MET A 123 0.47 1.16 -26.86
N THR A 124 -0.54 1.47 -26.04
CA THR A 124 -1.36 2.67 -26.18
C THR A 124 -0.98 3.64 -25.07
N GLU A 125 -0.72 4.89 -25.46
CA GLU A 125 -0.40 6.01 -24.58
C GLU A 125 -1.57 7.00 -24.56
N VAL A 126 -1.78 7.65 -23.42
CA VAL A 126 -2.86 8.63 -23.21
C VAL A 126 -2.23 10.01 -23.15
N MET A 127 -2.69 10.94 -23.99
CA MET A 127 -2.27 12.35 -23.89
C MET A 127 -3.12 13.05 -22.83
N TRP A 128 -2.45 13.78 -21.93
CA TRP A 128 -3.05 14.34 -20.72
C TRP A 128 -3.21 15.86 -20.79
N GLN A 129 -4.32 16.37 -20.26
CA GLN A 129 -4.48 17.79 -19.93
C GLN A 129 -4.77 18.00 -18.45
N PRO A 130 -4.30 19.11 -17.85
CA PRO A 130 -4.66 19.47 -16.48
C PRO A 130 -6.14 19.85 -16.33
N ALA A 131 -6.86 19.13 -15.49
CA ALA A 131 -8.20 19.50 -15.02
C ALA A 131 -8.15 20.26 -13.68
N LEU A 132 -7.15 19.95 -12.83
CA LEU A 132 -6.86 20.71 -11.61
C LEU A 132 -5.35 20.84 -11.43
N ARG A 133 -4.86 22.05 -11.17
CA ARG A 133 -3.46 22.30 -10.88
C ARG A 133 -3.30 23.26 -9.70
N ARG A 134 -2.49 22.86 -8.73
CA ARG A 134 -2.09 23.69 -7.58
C ARG A 134 -0.60 23.47 -7.32
N GLY A 135 0.17 24.55 -7.26
CA GLY A 135 1.63 24.48 -7.13
C GLY A 135 2.35 24.24 -8.46
N ARG A 136 3.67 24.09 -8.40
CA ARG A 136 4.55 23.97 -9.58
C ARG A 136 5.41 22.70 -9.60
N GLY A 137 5.23 21.79 -8.64
CA GLY A 137 6.07 20.61 -8.49
C GLY A 137 5.89 19.53 -9.57
N LEU A 138 4.87 19.68 -10.43
CA LEU A 138 4.53 18.74 -11.50
C LEU A 138 4.07 19.50 -12.75
N GLU A 139 4.30 18.89 -13.91
CA GLU A 139 3.96 19.45 -15.21
C GLU A 139 3.62 18.32 -16.19
N ALA A 140 2.43 18.37 -16.80
CA ALA A 140 2.06 17.46 -17.88
C ALA A 140 2.74 17.88 -19.19
N GLN A 141 3.31 16.92 -19.90
CA GLN A 141 3.99 17.09 -21.18
C GLN A 141 3.51 15.99 -22.13
N GLY A 142 2.36 16.23 -22.77
CA GLY A 142 1.74 15.26 -23.68
C GLY A 142 1.30 13.99 -22.96
N ASP A 143 1.94 12.87 -23.29
CA ASP A 143 1.70 11.53 -22.73
C ASP A 143 2.42 11.29 -21.40
N THR A 144 3.27 12.22 -20.98
CA THR A 144 4.12 12.10 -19.79
C THR A 144 3.88 13.19 -18.77
N VAL A 145 4.35 12.99 -17.54
CA VAL A 145 4.35 14.01 -16.49
C VAL A 145 5.76 14.18 -15.94
N ARG A 146 6.28 15.40 -15.99
CA ARG A 146 7.61 15.74 -15.49
C ARG A 146 7.56 16.21 -14.04
N VAL A 147 8.41 15.63 -13.20
CA VAL A 147 8.56 16.01 -11.80
C VAL A 147 9.52 17.19 -11.69
N ARG A 148 9.04 18.31 -11.14
CA ARG A 148 9.81 19.55 -10.95
C ARG A 148 10.38 19.67 -9.56
N ASP A 149 9.68 19.17 -8.54
CA ASP A 149 10.15 19.21 -7.16
C ASP A 149 10.30 17.79 -6.59
N THR A 150 11.49 17.45 -6.08
CA THR A 150 11.69 16.22 -5.31
C THR A 150 10.74 16.16 -4.10
N GLY A 151 10.20 14.98 -3.81
CA GLY A 151 9.35 14.76 -2.65
C GLY A 151 8.55 13.47 -2.71
N ILE A 152 7.75 13.23 -1.68
CA ILE A 152 6.85 12.08 -1.59
C ILE A 152 5.50 12.48 -2.20
N TYR A 153 5.02 11.68 -3.13
CA TYR A 153 3.76 11.91 -3.83
C TYR A 153 2.84 10.72 -3.69
N LEU A 154 1.57 10.98 -3.35
CA LEU A 154 0.48 10.07 -3.66
C LEU A 154 0.20 10.15 -5.16
N LEU A 155 0.30 9.03 -5.86
CA LEU A 155 -0.12 8.86 -7.24
C LEU A 155 -1.37 7.98 -7.29
N TYR A 156 -2.31 8.32 -8.17
CA TYR A 156 -3.47 7.50 -8.47
C TYR A 156 -3.81 7.55 -9.96
N SER A 157 -4.27 6.45 -10.52
CA SER A 157 -4.64 6.35 -11.93
C SER A 157 -5.84 5.44 -12.11
N GLN A 158 -6.78 5.87 -12.94
CA GLN A 158 -7.89 5.07 -13.43
C GLN A 158 -7.92 5.08 -14.96
N VAL A 159 -8.23 3.93 -15.55
CA VAL A 159 -8.59 3.81 -16.97
C VAL A 159 -9.89 3.02 -17.08
N LEU A 160 -10.85 3.54 -17.84
CA LEU A 160 -12.09 2.83 -18.17
C LEU A 160 -11.93 2.15 -19.53
N PHE A 161 -11.89 0.82 -19.54
CA PHE A 161 -11.76 0.03 -20.75
C PHE A 161 -13.14 -0.35 -21.31
N HIS A 162 -13.24 -0.34 -22.64
CA HIS A 162 -14.34 -0.96 -23.40
C HIS A 162 -13.73 -1.86 -24.48
N ASP A 163 -13.15 -2.98 -24.04
CA ASP A 163 -12.27 -3.83 -24.85
C ASP A 163 -12.50 -5.30 -24.52
N VAL A 164 -12.61 -6.16 -25.52
CA VAL A 164 -12.85 -7.61 -25.38
C VAL A 164 -11.57 -8.42 -25.17
N THR A 165 -10.40 -7.78 -25.24
CA THR A 165 -9.12 -8.42 -24.96
C THR A 165 -9.15 -9.02 -23.56
N PHE A 166 -8.85 -10.32 -23.45
CA PHE A 166 -9.02 -11.12 -22.22
C PHE A 166 -8.52 -10.43 -20.94
N THR A 167 -7.38 -9.73 -21.02
CA THR A 167 -6.90 -8.85 -19.95
C THR A 167 -6.50 -7.49 -20.47
N MET A 168 -7.02 -6.47 -19.78
CA MET A 168 -6.68 -5.06 -19.93
C MET A 168 -6.06 -4.52 -18.66
N GLY A 169 -5.38 -3.39 -18.77
CA GLY A 169 -4.71 -2.79 -17.63
C GLY A 169 -3.78 -1.66 -18.02
N GLN A 170 -3.15 -1.07 -17.01
CA GLN A 170 -2.18 -0.02 -17.19
C GLN A 170 -0.96 -0.25 -16.30
N VAL A 171 0.18 0.26 -16.78
CA VAL A 171 1.44 0.26 -16.06
C VAL A 171 1.85 1.71 -15.85
N VAL A 172 1.99 2.11 -14.58
CA VAL A 172 2.52 3.42 -14.23
C VAL A 172 3.98 3.25 -13.87
N SER A 173 4.86 3.96 -14.58
CA SER A 173 6.31 3.86 -14.40
C SER A 173 6.93 5.24 -14.21
N ARG A 174 8.06 5.28 -13.52
CA ARG A 174 8.98 6.41 -13.55
C ARG A 174 10.21 6.09 -14.38
N GLU A 175 10.76 7.10 -15.02
CA GLU A 175 12.05 7.06 -15.68
C GLU A 175 12.89 8.24 -15.18
N GLY A 176 14.06 7.93 -14.66
CA GLY A 176 14.97 8.90 -14.06
C GLY A 176 16.32 8.25 -13.77
N GLN A 177 17.38 9.04 -13.76
CA GLN A 177 18.75 8.57 -13.47
C GLN A 177 19.20 7.39 -14.36
N GLY A 178 18.74 7.35 -15.62
CA GLY A 178 19.07 6.28 -16.57
C GLY A 178 18.38 4.94 -16.29
N ARG A 179 17.40 4.88 -15.38
CA ARG A 179 16.65 3.67 -15.05
C ARG A 179 15.14 3.89 -15.16
N ARG A 180 14.45 2.86 -15.64
CA ARG A 180 13.00 2.77 -15.62
C ARG A 180 12.53 1.83 -14.51
N GLU A 181 11.51 2.25 -13.77
CA GLU A 181 10.93 1.50 -12.66
C GLU A 181 9.40 1.53 -12.72
N THR A 182 8.76 0.36 -12.59
CA THR A 182 7.30 0.28 -12.45
C THR A 182 6.92 0.67 -11.02
N LEU A 183 6.07 1.69 -10.89
CA LEU A 183 5.53 2.12 -9.59
C LEU A 183 4.36 1.22 -9.17
N PHE A 184 3.39 1.03 -10.06
CA PHE A 184 2.26 0.12 -9.85
C PHE A 184 1.63 -0.30 -11.17
N ARG A 185 0.82 -1.36 -11.10
CA ARG A 185 0.03 -1.90 -12.20
C ARG A 185 -1.42 -2.03 -11.78
N CYS A 186 -2.31 -2.00 -12.75
CA CYS A 186 -3.69 -2.44 -12.59
C CYS A 186 -3.99 -3.42 -13.72
N ILE A 187 -4.65 -4.53 -13.42
CA ILE A 187 -5.01 -5.58 -14.37
C ILE A 187 -6.47 -5.96 -14.12
N LYS A 188 -7.25 -6.09 -15.20
CA LYS A 188 -8.65 -6.51 -15.19
C LYS A 188 -8.89 -7.55 -16.26
N SER A 189 -9.57 -8.62 -15.89
CA SER A 189 -10.18 -9.54 -16.86
C SER A 189 -11.38 -8.88 -17.51
N MET A 190 -11.53 -9.06 -18.83
CA MET A 190 -12.63 -8.48 -19.60
C MET A 190 -13.61 -9.57 -20.05
N PRO A 191 -14.92 -9.29 -20.03
CA PRO A 191 -15.91 -10.11 -20.72
C PRO A 191 -15.61 -10.23 -22.21
N SER A 192 -15.89 -11.40 -22.80
CA SER A 192 -15.74 -11.64 -24.24
C SER A 192 -16.88 -11.03 -25.07
N ASP A 193 -18.03 -10.77 -24.44
CA ASP A 193 -19.19 -10.11 -25.06
C ASP A 193 -18.92 -8.60 -25.19
N PRO A 194 -18.83 -8.04 -26.43
CA PRO A 194 -18.54 -6.62 -26.66
C PRO A 194 -19.51 -5.66 -25.97
N ASP A 195 -20.78 -6.04 -25.82
CA ASP A 195 -21.81 -5.18 -25.20
C ASP A 195 -21.65 -5.10 -23.69
N ARG A 196 -20.87 -6.02 -23.11
CA ARG A 196 -20.64 -6.13 -21.66
C ARG A 196 -19.19 -5.88 -21.28
N ALA A 197 -18.29 -5.67 -22.24
CA ALA A 197 -16.85 -5.60 -22.06
C ALA A 197 -16.37 -4.27 -21.44
N TYR A 198 -17.00 -3.83 -20.33
CA TYR A 198 -16.68 -2.59 -19.63
C TYR A 198 -16.06 -2.86 -18.27
N ASN A 199 -14.90 -2.26 -17.98
CA ASN A 199 -14.30 -2.29 -16.65
C ASN A 199 -13.44 -1.06 -16.38
N SER A 200 -13.58 -0.48 -15.20
CA SER A 200 -12.62 0.48 -14.66
C SER A 200 -11.47 -0.23 -13.96
N CYS A 201 -10.24 0.19 -14.23
CA CYS A 201 -9.04 -0.28 -13.56
C CYS A 201 -8.40 0.88 -12.78
N TYR A 202 -8.56 0.89 -11.46
CA TYR A 202 -7.97 1.90 -10.56
C TYR A 202 -6.81 1.30 -9.76
N SER A 203 -5.72 2.05 -9.61
CA SER A 203 -4.65 1.73 -8.67
C SER A 203 -3.95 3.01 -8.20
N ALA A 204 -3.33 2.97 -7.03
CA ALA A 204 -2.68 4.11 -6.40
C ALA A 204 -1.55 3.66 -5.46
N GLY A 205 -0.64 4.58 -5.15
CA GLY A 205 0.45 4.34 -4.21
C GLY A 205 1.20 5.61 -3.85
N VAL A 206 2.08 5.51 -2.85
CA VAL A 206 2.91 6.62 -2.39
C VAL A 206 4.35 6.36 -2.76
N PHE A 207 4.97 7.30 -3.48
CA PHE A 207 6.31 7.12 -4.05
C PHE A 207 7.18 8.35 -3.80
N HIS A 208 8.46 8.13 -3.52
CA HIS A 208 9.46 9.19 -3.49
C HIS A 208 9.93 9.48 -4.92
N LEU A 209 9.59 10.65 -5.45
CA LEU A 209 9.94 11.08 -6.80
C LEU A 209 11.01 12.16 -6.75
N HIS A 210 11.94 12.12 -7.71
CA HIS A 210 13.03 13.07 -7.81
C HIS A 210 12.76 14.10 -8.90
N GLN A 211 13.30 15.31 -8.71
CA GLN A 211 13.31 16.33 -9.76
C GLN A 211 13.96 15.75 -11.03
N GLY A 212 13.27 15.91 -12.16
CA GLY A 212 13.69 15.38 -13.45
C GLY A 212 13.07 14.03 -13.81
N ASP A 213 12.46 13.31 -12.86
CA ASP A 213 11.74 12.06 -13.16
C ASP A 213 10.61 12.32 -14.16
N ILE A 214 10.43 11.37 -15.08
CA ILE A 214 9.35 11.33 -16.06
C ILE A 214 8.40 10.20 -15.67
N ILE A 215 7.14 10.54 -15.45
CA ILE A 215 6.09 9.58 -15.15
C ILE A 215 5.33 9.26 -16.42
N THR A 216 5.12 7.97 -16.67
CA THR A 216 4.41 7.45 -17.84
C THR A 216 3.29 6.52 -17.41
N VAL A 217 2.18 6.56 -18.15
CA VAL A 217 1.08 5.59 -18.04
C VAL A 217 0.93 4.91 -19.39
N LYS A 218 1.19 3.61 -19.44
CA LYS A 218 1.09 2.82 -20.67
C LYS A 218 0.08 1.70 -20.53
N ILE A 219 -0.75 1.52 -21.55
CA ILE A 219 -1.63 0.36 -21.69
C ILE A 219 -0.88 -0.63 -22.60
N PRO A 220 -0.47 -1.81 -22.10
CA PRO A 220 0.35 -2.76 -22.86
C PRO A 220 -0.47 -3.58 -23.86
N ARG A 221 -1.19 -2.87 -24.74
CA ARG A 221 -1.95 -3.37 -25.89
C ARG A 221 -1.89 -2.31 -27.00
N ALA A 222 -1.64 -2.73 -28.23
CA ALA A 222 -1.85 -1.88 -29.40
C ALA A 222 -3.33 -1.56 -29.56
N ASN A 223 -3.65 -0.32 -29.98
CA ASN A 223 -5.01 0.12 -30.30
C ASN A 223 -6.05 -0.17 -29.20
N ALA A 224 -5.64 -0.02 -27.93
CA ALA A 224 -6.49 -0.32 -26.79
C ALA A 224 -7.76 0.55 -26.79
N LYS A 225 -8.92 -0.08 -26.59
CA LYS A 225 -10.20 0.63 -26.50
C LYS A 225 -10.47 1.10 -25.08
N LEU A 226 -10.34 2.40 -24.85
CA LEU A 226 -10.58 3.04 -23.56
C LEU A 226 -11.39 4.33 -23.71
N SER A 227 -12.09 4.72 -22.64
CA SER A 227 -12.90 5.94 -22.61
C SER A 227 -12.04 7.18 -22.39
N LEU A 228 -12.29 8.22 -23.20
CA LEU A 228 -11.74 9.57 -23.00
C LEU A 228 -12.59 10.41 -22.02
N SER A 229 -13.56 9.80 -21.33
CA SER A 229 -14.35 10.51 -20.33
C SER A 229 -13.47 10.95 -19.15
N PRO A 230 -13.53 12.22 -18.70
CA PRO A 230 -12.70 12.73 -17.60
C PRO A 230 -12.99 12.08 -16.24
N HIS A 231 -14.17 11.49 -16.06
CA HIS A 231 -14.54 10.75 -14.85
C HIS A 231 -14.33 9.22 -14.99
N GLY A 232 -14.11 8.72 -16.20
CA GLY A 232 -13.78 7.31 -16.46
C GLY A 232 -12.28 7.05 -16.43
N THR A 233 -11.50 7.94 -17.05
CA THR A 233 -10.04 7.84 -17.18
C THR A 233 -9.39 9.10 -16.66
N PHE A 234 -8.45 8.96 -15.73
CA PHE A 234 -7.74 10.08 -15.11
C PHE A 234 -6.43 9.64 -14.46
N LEU A 235 -5.54 10.61 -14.25
CA LEU A 235 -4.28 10.45 -13.53
C LEU A 235 -4.11 11.60 -12.57
N GLY A 236 -3.64 11.35 -11.35
CA GLY A 236 -3.41 12.45 -10.42
C GLY A 236 -2.34 12.21 -9.38
N PHE A 237 -1.96 13.33 -8.76
CA PHE A 237 -0.80 13.47 -7.90
C PHE A 237 -1.10 14.43 -6.76
N VAL A 238 -0.65 14.08 -5.57
CA VAL A 238 -0.67 14.95 -4.38
C VAL A 238 0.68 14.87 -3.68
N LYS A 239 1.39 16.00 -3.57
CA LYS A 239 2.62 16.10 -2.78
C LYS A 239 2.28 16.09 -1.30
N LEU A 240 2.87 15.16 -0.55
CA LEU A 240 2.63 14.95 0.89
C LEU A 240 3.49 15.87 1.74
#